data_AF-A0A4P9X0G2-F1
#
_entry.id   AF-A0A4P9X0G2-F1
#
_cell.length_a   1.000
_cell.length_b   1.000
_cell.length_c   1.000
_cell.angle_alpha   90.00
_cell.angle_beta   90.00
_cell.angle_gamma   90.00
#
_symmetry.space_group_name_H-M   'P 1'
#
loop_
_entity.id
_entity.type
_entity.pdbx_description
1 polymer ?
#
loop_
_entity_poly.entity_id
_entity_poly.type
_entity_poly.pdbx_seq_one_letter_code
_entity_poly.pdbx_strand_id
1 'polypeptide(L)' 'THTTVIPLEYDGKTENIPARVLPTAPFDMVLGRSWLKRHNPNVDWVTGIITLN' A
#
# COMPACT_ATOMS: atom_id res chain seq x y z
N THR A 1 16.05 -3.79 -10.62
CA THR A 1 14.95 -3.75 -9.64
C THR A 1 15.36 -4.54 -8.42
N HIS A 2 15.27 -4.00 -7.22
CA HIS A 2 15.58 -4.70 -5.98
C HIS A 2 14.36 -4.69 -5.05
N THR A 3 14.38 -5.52 -4.02
CA THR A 3 13.37 -5.48 -2.95
C THR A 3 14.00 -4.84 -1.73
N THR A 4 13.27 -3.94 -1.09
CA THR A 4 13.65 -3.36 0.19
C THR A 4 12.45 -3.31 1.14
N VAL A 5 12.71 -3.08 2.42
CA VAL A 5 11.65 -2.87 3.41
C VAL A 5 11.43 -1.37 3.56
N ILE A 6 10.18 -0.93 3.43
CA ILE A 6 9.78 0.47 3.53
C ILE A 6 8.80 0.61 4.70
N PRO A 7 9.00 1.56 5.62
CA PRO A 7 7.98 1.89 6.61
C PRO A 7 6.81 2.60 5.92
N LEU A 8 5.63 2.02 6.05
CA LEU A 8 4.39 2.58 5.56
C LEU A 8 3.52 3.00 6.75
N GLU A 9 3.18 4.28 6.82
CA GLU A 9 2.27 4.82 7.82
C GLU A 9 0.86 5.00 7.25
N TYR A 10 -0.14 4.48 7.96
CA TYR A 10 -1.56 4.68 7.68
C TYR A 10 -2.36 4.52 8.98
N ASP A 11 -3.46 5.27 9.15
CA ASP A 11 -4.36 5.12 10.30
C ASP A 11 -3.64 5.18 11.68
N GLY A 12 -2.62 6.04 11.79
CA GLY A 12 -1.78 6.16 13.00
C GLY A 12 -0.93 4.91 13.33
N LYS A 13 -0.83 3.95 12.41
CA LYS A 13 -0.02 2.74 12.52
C LYS A 13 1.13 2.79 11.51
N THR A 14 2.26 2.20 11.86
CA THR A 14 3.39 2.02 10.94
C THR A 14 3.63 0.52 10.72
N GLU A 15 3.61 0.08 9.46
CA GLU A 15 3.94 -1.29 9.04
C GLU A 15 5.21 -1.27 8.18
N ASN A 16 6.14 -2.19 8.43
CA ASN A 16 7.30 -2.40 7.56
C ASN A 16 6.94 -3.38 6.44
N ILE A 17 6.80 -2.89 5.21
CA ILE A 17 6.38 -3.70 4.07
C ILE A 17 7.55 -3.99 3.12
N PRO A 18 7.73 -5.24 2.65
CA PRO A 18 8.65 -5.54 1.57
C PRO A 18 8.08 -5.02 0.24
N ALA A 19 8.80 -4.10 -0.41
CA ALA A 19 8.41 -3.47 -1.66
C ALA A 19 9.48 -3.67 -2.74
N ARG A 20 9.04 -3.86 -4.00
CA ARG A 20 9.91 -3.90 -5.16
C ARG A 20 10.12 -2.47 -5.68
N VAL A 21 11.36 -2.02 -5.71
CA VAL A 21 11.73 -0.68 -6.20
C VAL A 21 11.94 -0.73 -7.71
N LEU A 22 11.15 0.09 -8.41
CA LEU A 22 11.15 0.23 -9.86
C LEU A 22 11.41 1.71 -10.23
N PRO A 23 12.17 2.00 -11.29
CA PRO A 23 12.25 3.34 -11.86
C PRO A 23 10.96 3.59 -12.67
N THR A 24 9.88 4.02 -12.01
CA THR A 24 8.57 4.18 -12.65
C THR A 24 7.95 5.55 -12.37
N ALA A 25 7.38 6.16 -13.40
CA ALA A 25 6.29 7.13 -13.29
C ALA A 25 4.95 6.37 -13.51
N PRO A 26 3.80 6.84 -13.01
CA PRO A 26 3.51 8.16 -12.43
C PRO A 26 3.26 8.18 -10.91
N PHE A 27 3.37 7.04 -10.22
CA PHE A 27 3.03 6.92 -8.79
C PHE A 27 4.25 6.59 -7.94
N ASP A 28 4.36 7.21 -6.77
CA ASP A 28 5.45 6.96 -5.81
C ASP A 28 5.40 5.55 -5.21
N MET A 29 4.20 5.01 -5.01
CA MET A 29 4.00 3.67 -4.49
C MET A 29 2.70 3.05 -5.02
N VAL A 30 2.73 1.75 -5.31
CA VAL A 30 1.55 0.97 -5.68
C VAL A 30 1.37 -0.16 -4.69
N LEU A 31 0.24 -0.15 -3.97
CA LEU A 31 -0.15 -1.26 -3.10
C LEU A 31 -0.83 -2.34 -3.93
N GLY A 32 -0.10 -3.43 -4.17
CA GLY A 32 -0.58 -4.55 -4.97
C GLY A 32 -1.60 -5.42 -4.25
N ARG A 33 -2.15 -6.39 -4.98
CA ARG A 33 -3.18 -7.34 -4.48
C ARG A 33 -2.74 -8.11 -3.23
N SER A 34 -1.45 -8.40 -3.07
CA SER A 34 -0.95 -9.11 -1.88
C SER A 34 -1.17 -8.31 -0.60
N TRP A 35 -0.96 -6.99 -0.66
CA TRP A 35 -1.22 -6.11 0.47
C TRP A 35 -2.73 -5.97 0.69
N LEU A 36 -3.50 -5.73 -0.36
CA LEU A 36 -4.97 -5.64 -0.27
C LEU A 36 -5.62 -6.90 0.32
N LYS A 37 -5.16 -8.10 -0.06
CA LYS A 37 -5.67 -9.37 0.51
C LYS A 37 -5.34 -9.53 1.99
N ARG A 38 -4.19 -9.01 2.45
CA ARG A 38 -3.75 -9.12 3.84
C ARG A 38 -4.61 -8.25 4.76
N HIS A 39 -4.87 -7.00 4.35
CA HIS A 39 -5.58 -6.03 5.19
C HIS A 39 -7.08 -5.99 4.90
N ASN A 40 -7.52 -6.55 3.77
CA ASN A 40 -8.91 -6.58 3.30
C ASN A 40 -9.64 -5.25 3.52
N PRO A 41 -9.10 -4.13 2.99
CA PRO A 41 -9.70 -2.82 3.21
C PRO A 41 -11.10 -2.74 2.61
N ASN A 42 -11.96 -1.93 3.23
CA ASN A 42 -13.16 -1.46 2.58
C ASN A 42 -12.81 -0.32 1.62
N VAL A 43 -13.15 -0.46 0.35
CA VAL A 43 -12.95 0.57 -0.67
C VAL A 43 -14.31 1.13 -1.06
N ASP A 44 -14.58 2.37 -0.69
CA ASP A 44 -15.73 3.12 -1.16
C ASP A 44 -15.40 3.76 -2.51
N TRP A 45 -15.94 3.18 -3.58
CA TRP A 45 -15.73 3.66 -4.95
C TRP A 45 -16.49 4.94 -5.29
N VAL A 46 -17.47 5.33 -4.48
CA VAL A 46 -18.24 6.57 -4.68
C VAL A 46 -17.48 7.74 -4.06
N THR A 47 -16.97 7.58 -2.84
CA THR A 47 -16.25 8.66 -2.13
C THR A 47 -14.74 8.62 -2.35
N GLY A 48 -14.20 7.50 -2.82
CA GLY A 48 -12.76 7.28 -2.96
C GLY A 48 -12.06 7.00 -1.62
N ILE A 49 -12.81 6.80 -0.53
CA ILE A 49 -12.24 6.54 0.80
C ILE A 49 -11.88 5.05 0.93
N ILE A 50 -10.70 4.81 1.49
CA ILE A 50 -10.23 3.47 1.85
C ILE A 50 -10.17 3.38 3.37
N THR A 51 -10.81 2.37 3.94
CA THR A 51 -10.80 2.10 5.38
C THR A 51 -10.17 0.74 5.66
N LEU A 52 -9.27 0.69 6.63
CA LEU A 52 -8.60 -0.53 7.08
C LEU A 52 -9.27 -1.01 8.36
N ASN A 53 -9.47 -2.33 8.48
CA ASN A 53 -10.05 -2.95 9.67
C ASN A 53 -9.03 -3.10 10.81
#